data_AF-A0A6J7MZR8-F1
#
_entry.id   AF-A0A6J7MZR8-F1
#
_cell.length_a   1.000
_cell.length_b   1.000
_cell.length_c   1.000
_cell.angle_alpha   90.00
_cell.angle_beta   90.00
_cell.angle_gamma   90.00
#
_symmetry.space_group_name_H-M   'P 1'
#
loop_
_entity.id
_entity.type
_entity.pdbx_description
1 polymer ?
#
loop_
_entity_poly.entity_id
_entity_poly.type
_entity_poly.pdbx_seq_one_letter_code
_entity_poly.pdbx_strand_id
1 'polypeptide(L)' 'MLSFTVTGPEIATADAYATIGFAMGEQGIEWVAAHEGYSSLVIRADGRIISDAVGLIAG' A
#
# COMPACT_ATOMS: atom_id res chain seq x y z
N MET A 1 -0.12 0.38 12.55
CA MET A 1 -0.10 1.05 11.23
C MET A 1 -1.07 2.22 11.29
N LEU A 2 -0.71 3.39 10.76
CA LEU A 2 -1.57 4.59 10.80
C LEU A 2 -2.35 4.79 9.51
N SER A 3 -1.73 4.51 8.36
CA SER A 3 -2.41 4.51 7.07
C SER A 3 -1.87 3.39 6.18
N PHE A 4 -2.72 2.92 5.28
CA PHE A 4 -2.38 2.04 4.17
C PHE A 4 -3.06 2.62 2.94
N THR A 5 -2.27 3.08 1.99
CA THR A 5 -2.75 3.69 0.74
C THR A 5 -2.44 2.75 -0.39
N VAL A 6 -3.40 2.53 -1.29
CA VAL A 6 -3.19 1.75 -2.52
C VAL A 6 -3.48 2.61 -3.73
N THR A 7 -2.61 2.54 -4.73
CA THR A 7 -2.82 3.08 -6.08
C THR A 7 -3.02 1.95 -7.05
N GLY A 8 -3.86 2.13 -8.07
CA GLY A 8 -4.06 1.16 -9.13
C GLY A 8 -5.03 1.64 -10.21
N PRO A 9 -5.27 0.83 -11.26
CA PRO A 9 -6.06 1.22 -12.42
C PRO A 9 -7.56 1.33 -12.14
N GLU A 10 -8.07 0.70 -11.08
CA GLU A 10 -9.50 0.64 -10.76
C GLU A 10 -9.71 0.98 -9.28
N ILE A 11 -10.60 1.95 -9.03
CA ILE A 11 -10.75 2.57 -7.71
C ILE A 11 -11.42 1.66 -6.68
N ALA A 12 -12.42 0.87 -7.07
CA ALA A 12 -13.09 -0.05 -6.14
C ALA A 12 -12.13 -1.16 -5.68
N THR A 13 -11.28 -1.64 -6.57
CA THR A 13 -10.25 -2.64 -6.29
C THR A 13 -9.14 -2.05 -5.42
N ALA A 14 -8.69 -0.82 -5.71
CA ALA A 14 -7.72 -0.13 -4.87
C ALA A 14 -8.24 0.08 -3.44
N ASP A 15 -9.50 0.48 -3.28
CA ASP A 15 -10.17 0.64 -1.97
C ASP A 15 -10.27 -0.69 -1.21
N ALA A 16 -10.66 -1.76 -1.89
CA ALA A 16 -10.71 -3.11 -1.33
C ALA A 16 -9.31 -3.56 -0.88
N TYR A 17 -8.28 -3.38 -1.71
CA TYR A 17 -6.91 -3.76 -1.40
C TYR A 17 -6.31 -2.92 -0.27
N ALA A 18 -6.64 -1.62 -0.18
CA ALA A 18 -6.24 -0.80 0.96
C ALA A 18 -6.85 -1.32 2.27
N THR A 19 -8.13 -1.72 2.25
CA THR A 19 -8.80 -2.29 3.43
C THR A 19 -8.20 -3.64 3.83
N ILE A 20 -8.00 -4.54 2.86
CA ILE A 20 -7.41 -5.86 3.08
C ILE A 20 -5.96 -5.72 3.59
N GLY A 21 -5.14 -4.92 2.90
CA GLY A 21 -3.77 -4.64 3.28
C GLY A 21 -3.67 -4.01 4.67
N PHE A 22 -4.58 -3.08 4.99
CA PHE A 22 -4.63 -2.49 6.32
C PHE A 22 -4.89 -3.54 7.41
N ALA A 23 -5.85 -4.44 7.17
CA ALA A 23 -6.19 -5.53 8.09
C ALA A 23 -5.07 -6.58 8.23
N MET A 24 -4.32 -6.85 7.15
CA MET A 24 -3.18 -7.77 7.15
C MET A 24 -1.94 -7.20 7.86
N GLY A 25 -1.84 -5.88 8.00
CA GLY A 25 -0.64 -5.25 8.55
C GLY A 25 0.52 -5.25 7.55
N GLU A 26 1.75 -5.47 8.02
CA GLU A 26 2.95 -5.31 7.18
C GLU A 26 3.01 -6.29 6.00
N GLN A 27 2.45 -7.49 6.17
CA GLN A 27 2.32 -8.49 5.12
C GLN A 27 1.42 -8.02 3.96
N GLY A 28 0.58 -7.00 4.19
CA GLY A 28 -0.27 -6.41 3.17
C GLY A 28 0.52 -5.75 2.05
N ILE A 29 1.74 -5.28 2.30
CA ILE A 29 2.59 -4.61 1.30
C ILE A 29 3.00 -5.61 0.21
N GLU A 30 3.60 -6.73 0.60
CA GLU A 30 3.98 -7.79 -0.34
C GLU A 30 2.76 -8.40 -1.04
N TRP A 31 1.63 -8.50 -0.34
CA TRP A 31 0.37 -8.98 -0.91
C TRP A 31 -0.17 -8.04 -2.00
N VAL A 32 -0.15 -6.72 -1.78
CA VAL A 32 -0.56 -5.74 -2.82
C VAL A 32 0.42 -5.76 -3.99
N ALA A 33 1.73 -5.79 -3.73
CA ALA A 33 2.76 -5.85 -4.77
C ALA A 33 2.64 -7.07 -5.71
N ALA A 34 1.99 -8.15 -5.25
CA ALA A 34 1.73 -9.33 -6.06
C ALA A 34 0.61 -9.12 -7.11
N HIS A 35 -0.17 -8.04 -7.02
CA HIS A 35 -1.23 -7.70 -7.97
C HIS A 35 -0.72 -6.68 -8.98
N GLU A 36 -0.58 -7.11 -10.24
CA GLU A 36 -0.04 -6.26 -11.31
C GLU A 36 -0.80 -4.94 -11.45
N GLY A 37 -0.06 -3.83 -11.55
CA GLY A 37 -0.61 -2.49 -11.68
C GLY A 37 -1.08 -1.86 -10.36
N TYR A 38 -0.95 -2.56 -9.24
CA TYR A 38 -1.22 -2.02 -7.90
C TYR A 38 0.08 -1.76 -7.13
N SER A 39 0.05 -0.75 -6.27
CA SER A 39 1.15 -0.42 -5.37
C SER A 39 0.61 0.14 -4.07
N SER A 40 1.38 0.04 -3.01
CA SER A 40 1.06 0.45 -1.65
C SER A 40 2.05 1.47 -1.07
N LEU A 41 1.54 2.33 -0.19
CA LEU A 41 2.31 3.18 0.70
C LEU A 41 1.73 3.09 2.11
N VAL A 42 2.59 2.87 3.08
CA VAL A 42 2.23 2.66 4.48
C VAL A 42 2.92 3.68 5.36
N ILE A 43 2.17 4.32 6.26
CA ILE A 43 2.71 5.15 7.33
C ILE A 43 2.59 4.38 8.65
N ARG A 44 3.73 4.17 9.31
CA ARG A 44 3.81 3.54 10.63
C ARG A 44 3.62 4.57 11.75
N ALA A 45 3.31 4.07 12.95
CA ALA A 45 3.13 4.92 14.14
C ALA A 45 4.43 5.59 14.61
N ASP A 46 5.58 5.05 14.22
CA ASP A 46 6.91 5.64 14.46
C ASP A 46 7.29 6.69 13.40
N GLY A 47 6.36 7.05 12.50
CA GLY A 47 6.57 8.03 11.44
C GLY A 47 7.31 7.51 10.20
N ARG A 48 7.70 6.23 10.18
CA ARG A 48 8.34 5.64 9.00
C ARG A 48 7.34 5.43 7.87
N ILE A 49 7.83 5.64 6.64
CA ILE A 49 7.11 5.37 5.40
C ILE A 49 7.71 4.13 4.75
N ILE A 50 6.86 3.22 4.30
CA ILE A 50 7.24 2.05 3.47
C ILE A 50 6.39 2.08 2.21
N SER A 51 7.00 1.81 1.06
CA SER A 51 6.28 1.72 -0.20
C SER A 51 6.95 0.73 -1.14
N ASP A 52 6.14 0.04 -1.93
CA ASP A 52 6.56 -0.76 -3.09
C ASP A 52 6.39 0.02 -4.42
N ALA A 53 5.83 1.24 -4.36
CA ALA A 53 5.59 2.08 -5.52
C ALA A 53 6.93 2.59 -6.07
N VAL A 54 7.33 2.07 -7.23
CA VAL A 54 8.57 2.47 -7.89
C VAL A 54 8.44 3.92 -8.37
N GLY A 55 9.16 4.85 -7.73
CA GLY A 55 9.33 6.23 -8.19
C GLY A 55 8.84 7.34 -7.26
N LEU A 56 8.21 7.04 -6.11
CA LEU A 56 7.64 8.08 -5.24
C LEU A 56 8.56 8.57 -4.10
N ILE A 57 9.70 7.92 -3.86
CA ILE A 57 10.62 8.24 -2.75
C ILE A 57 11.93 8.93 -3.18
N ALA A 58 12.00 9.40 -4.44
CA ALA A 58 13.07 10.28 -4.90
C ALA A 58 12.56 11.74 -4.91
N GLY A 59 12.64 12.39 -3.75
CA GLY A 59 12.30 13.80 -3.55
C GLY A 59 12.73 14.27 -2.18
#